data_AF-A0A7K9LE27-F1
#
_entry.id   AF-A0A7K9LE27-F1
#
_cell.length_a   1.000
_cell.length_b   1.000
_cell.length_c   1.000
_cell.angle_alpha   90.00
_cell.angle_beta   90.00
_cell.angle_gamma   90.00
#
_symmetry.space_group_name_H-M   'P 1'
#
loop_
_entity.id
_entity.type
_entity.pdbx_description
1 polymer ?
#
loop_
_entity_poly.entity_id
_entity_poly.type
_entity_poly.pdbx_seq_one_letter_code
_entity_poly.pdbx_strand_id
1 'polypeptide(L)'
;SAGMKVTSLDCRQLRKLLRKEPSRCLVLDCRPYLSYSASCLRGSLNVNLNSVVMRRARGGAVPLHFVVPDAAARARLLLGGEGAAGTARLAAVVVLDQDTGHWQKLKKDSTAQIVLNALLSSLPEAGTRVCFLKGGYETFNSQYPECCMNGKLISPERMEAERNLASHCEKQSANHKPAYDQGGPVEILPFLYLGSAYHASKCEFLANLHITALLNVSRKSSESFKDQYCYKWIPVEDSHTADISSHFQEAIDFIDYVRRTGGKILVHCEAGISRSPTICMAYLMKTKKLRLDEAFDYIKQRRSLISPNFGFMGQLLQYESEILSSTPSPPVTSCKREAASFFAEELTLGKNFEGSCFAFPTSVLSSVPIHSPVHQLKLSPMTASSSC
;
A
#
# COMPACT_ATOMS: atom_id res chain seq x y z
N SER A 1 -33.70 -5.17 21.19
CA SER A 1 -32.32 -5.66 21.08
C SER A 1 -31.40 -4.47 20.84
N ALA A 2 -30.46 -4.19 21.76
CA ALA A 2 -29.58 -3.03 21.64
C ALA A 2 -28.34 -3.42 20.82
N GLY A 3 -28.37 -3.19 19.51
CA GLY A 3 -27.22 -3.45 18.64
C GLY A 3 -25.96 -2.73 19.11
N MET A 4 -24.79 -3.25 18.74
CA MET A 4 -23.49 -2.69 19.13
C MET A 4 -23.36 -1.22 18.67
N LYS A 5 -22.99 -0.30 19.57
CA LYS A 5 -22.92 1.14 19.30
C LYS A 5 -21.51 1.68 19.43
N VAL A 6 -21.17 2.66 18.59
CA VAL A 6 -19.96 3.45 18.73
C VAL A 6 -20.12 4.38 19.94
N THR A 7 -19.16 4.32 20.85
CA THR A 7 -19.08 5.23 22.01
C THR A 7 -17.98 6.26 21.81
N SER A 8 -18.17 7.47 22.32
CA SER A 8 -17.14 8.51 22.22
C SER A 8 -16.23 8.46 23.45
N LEU A 9 -14.92 8.49 23.22
CA LEU A 9 -13.87 8.39 24.23
C LEU A 9 -13.11 9.72 24.28
N ASP A 10 -12.90 10.28 25.48
CA ASP A 10 -12.07 11.48 25.63
C ASP A 10 -10.57 11.13 25.77
N CYS A 11 -9.72 12.16 25.64
CA CYS A 11 -8.27 11.97 25.68
C CYS A 11 -7.78 11.45 27.05
N ARG A 12 -8.42 11.85 28.16
CA ARG A 12 -8.06 11.41 29.51
C ARG A 12 -8.38 9.93 29.72
N GLN A 13 -9.52 9.47 29.20
CA GLN A 13 -9.96 8.08 29.23
C GLN A 13 -9.02 7.21 28.39
N LEU A 14 -8.64 7.66 27.18
CA LEU A 14 -7.69 6.93 26.34
C LEU A 14 -6.32 6.80 27.03
N ARG A 15 -5.77 7.88 27.59
CA ARG A 15 -4.51 7.82 28.34
C ARG A 15 -4.57 6.83 29.51
N LYS A 16 -5.69 6.77 30.23
CA LYS A 16 -5.89 5.82 31.32
C LYS A 16 -5.89 4.37 30.81
N LEU A 17 -6.53 4.10 29.67
CA LEU A 17 -6.53 2.78 29.04
C LEU A 17 -5.12 2.36 28.62
N LEU A 18 -4.39 3.24 27.94
CA LEU A 18 -3.01 2.98 27.49
C LEU A 18 -2.04 2.73 28.65
N ARG A 19 -2.25 3.36 29.81
CA ARG A 19 -1.41 3.15 30.99
C ARG A 19 -1.74 1.90 31.80
N LYS A 20 -3.03 1.61 32.00
CA LYS A 20 -3.46 0.52 32.89
C LYS A 20 -3.55 -0.83 32.20
N GLU A 21 -4.01 -0.86 30.96
CA GLU A 21 -4.29 -2.10 30.24
C GLU A 21 -3.87 -2.00 28.76
N PRO A 22 -2.58 -1.74 28.45
CA PRO A 22 -2.11 -1.57 27.08
C PRO A 22 -2.38 -2.81 26.21
N SER A 23 -2.33 -4.01 26.78
CA SER A 23 -2.61 -5.28 26.10
C SER A 23 -4.11 -5.55 25.87
N ARG A 24 -5.02 -4.73 26.43
CA ARG A 24 -6.48 -4.87 26.25
C ARG A 24 -7.10 -3.75 25.42
N CYS A 25 -6.28 -2.84 24.89
CA CYS A 25 -6.72 -1.75 24.03
C CYS A 25 -6.03 -1.88 22.67
N LEU A 26 -6.82 -1.79 21.60
CA LEU A 26 -6.29 -1.65 20.23
C LEU A 26 -6.62 -0.26 19.71
N VAL A 27 -5.63 0.47 19.22
CA VAL A 27 -5.84 1.80 18.62
C VAL A 27 -5.64 1.71 17.11
N LEU A 28 -6.65 2.09 16.36
CA LEU A 28 -6.64 2.18 14.90
C LEU A 28 -6.57 3.65 14.49
N ASP A 29 -5.46 4.02 13.87
CA ASP A 29 -5.19 5.38 13.40
C ASP A 29 -5.54 5.49 11.90
N CYS A 30 -6.63 6.20 11.62
CA CYS A 30 -7.18 6.35 10.27
C CYS A 30 -6.65 7.57 9.51
N ARG A 31 -5.61 8.24 10.04
CA ARG A 31 -4.96 9.35 9.34
C ARG A 31 -4.15 8.83 8.15
N PRO A 32 -3.89 9.70 7.14
CA PRO A 32 -2.96 9.37 6.07
C PRO A 32 -1.61 8.90 6.61
N TYR A 33 -0.99 7.94 5.92
CA TYR A 33 0.26 7.32 6.37
C TYR A 33 1.38 8.33 6.66
N LEU A 34 1.47 9.43 5.89
CA LEU A 34 2.46 10.48 6.13
C LEU A 34 2.25 11.17 7.50
N SER A 35 1.01 11.52 7.83
CA SER A 35 0.67 12.10 9.14
C SER A 35 0.92 11.13 10.29
N TYR A 36 0.59 9.86 10.08
CA TYR A 36 0.86 8.78 11.04
C TYR A 36 2.36 8.57 11.27
N SER A 37 3.15 8.49 10.19
CA SER A 37 4.59 8.25 10.28
C SER A 37 5.36 9.44 10.86
N ALA A 38 4.86 10.67 10.68
CA ALA A 38 5.42 11.86 11.30
C ALA A 38 5.19 11.90 12.82
N SER A 39 4.04 11.41 13.30
CA SER A 39 3.76 11.34 14.74
C SER A 39 2.54 10.44 14.97
N CYS A 40 2.61 9.44 15.85
CA CYS A 40 1.49 8.53 16.16
C CYS A 40 1.37 8.16 17.65
N LEU A 41 0.23 7.64 18.07
CA LEU A 41 0.08 7.08 19.42
C LEU A 41 0.97 5.84 19.57
N ARG A 42 1.61 5.68 20.72
CA ARG A 42 2.44 4.50 20.98
C ARG A 42 1.61 3.20 20.88
N GLY A 43 2.00 2.31 19.97
CA GLY A 43 1.34 1.02 19.78
C GLY A 43 0.03 1.08 18.99
N SER A 44 -0.32 2.22 18.37
CA SER A 44 -1.42 2.26 17.41
C SER A 44 -1.04 1.59 16.10
N LEU A 45 -2.06 1.19 15.32
CA LEU A 45 -1.91 0.63 13.98
C LEU A 45 -2.49 1.60 12.96
N ASN A 46 -1.73 1.92 11.92
CA ASN A 46 -2.25 2.72 10.81
C ASN A 46 -3.18 1.89 9.93
N VAL A 47 -4.37 2.42 9.66
CA VAL A 47 -5.32 1.83 8.71
C VAL A 47 -5.10 2.48 7.35
N ASN A 48 -4.54 1.71 6.41
CA ASN A 48 -4.28 2.17 5.04
C ASN A 48 -5.17 1.41 4.04
N LEU A 49 -6.38 1.95 3.80
CA LEU A 49 -7.32 1.40 2.83
C LEU A 49 -6.95 1.88 1.42
N ASN A 50 -6.70 0.95 0.51
CA ASN A 50 -6.45 1.28 -0.90
C ASN A 50 -7.73 1.78 -1.61
N SER A 51 -7.58 2.39 -2.79
CA SER A 51 -8.68 2.97 -3.56
C SER A 51 -9.77 1.94 -3.93
N VAL A 52 -9.39 0.67 -4.12
CA VAL A 52 -10.32 -0.42 -4.42
C VAL A 52 -11.21 -0.72 -3.21
N VAL A 53 -10.63 -0.84 -2.01
CA VAL A 53 -11.36 -1.07 -0.77
C VAL A 53 -12.27 0.12 -0.46
N MET A 54 -11.79 1.35 -0.65
CA MET A 54 -12.58 2.57 -0.49
C MET A 54 -13.78 2.62 -1.45
N ARG A 55 -13.61 2.13 -2.70
CA ARG A 55 -14.72 2.02 -3.67
C ARG A 55 -15.73 0.96 -3.24
N ARG A 56 -15.27 -0.21 -2.79
CA ARG A 56 -16.13 -1.32 -2.31
C ARG A 56 -16.92 -0.93 -1.05
N ALA A 57 -16.34 -0.11 -0.17
CA ALA A 57 -17.00 0.38 1.03
C ALA A 57 -18.28 1.18 0.76
N ARG A 58 -18.43 1.75 -0.44
CA ARG A 58 -19.67 2.45 -0.84
C ARG A 58 -20.86 1.51 -1.01
N GLY A 59 -20.61 0.24 -1.31
CA GLY A 59 -21.63 -0.79 -1.50
C GLY A 59 -21.96 -1.62 -0.27
N GLY A 60 -21.28 -1.41 0.87
CA GLY A 60 -21.52 -2.16 2.10
C GLY A 60 -20.31 -2.20 3.03
N ALA A 61 -20.44 -2.95 4.14
CA ALA A 61 -19.36 -3.10 5.11
C ALA A 61 -18.15 -3.83 4.49
N VAL A 62 -16.96 -3.31 4.77
CA VAL A 62 -15.70 -3.90 4.31
C VAL A 62 -15.29 -5.04 5.25
N PRO A 63 -14.79 -6.19 4.74
CA PRO A 63 -14.26 -7.25 5.57
C PRO A 63 -13.16 -6.79 6.53
N LEU A 64 -13.18 -7.30 7.77
CA LEU A 64 -12.28 -6.87 8.84
C LEU A 64 -10.79 -7.03 8.50
N HIS A 65 -10.40 -7.97 7.63
CA HIS A 65 -9.01 -8.17 7.21
C HIS A 65 -8.41 -7.03 6.39
N PHE A 66 -9.23 -6.21 5.74
CA PHE A 66 -8.75 -4.99 5.08
C PHE A 66 -8.51 -3.85 6.07
N VAL A 67 -9.23 -3.85 7.20
CA VAL A 67 -9.16 -2.79 8.22
C VAL A 67 -8.07 -3.07 9.24
N VAL A 68 -7.93 -4.33 9.64
CA VAL A 68 -6.89 -4.79 10.57
C VAL A 68 -6.10 -5.90 9.87
N PRO A 69 -5.02 -5.59 9.14
CA PRO A 69 -4.24 -6.59 8.41
C PRO A 69 -3.49 -7.58 9.30
N ASP A 70 -3.21 -7.19 10.55
CA ASP A 70 -2.55 -8.06 11.52
C ASP A 70 -3.48 -9.19 12.01
N ALA A 71 -3.09 -10.44 11.75
CA ALA A 71 -3.91 -11.61 12.06
C ALA A 71 -4.10 -11.81 13.57
N ALA A 72 -3.08 -11.50 14.39
CA ALA A 72 -3.15 -11.64 15.83
C ALA A 72 -4.11 -10.61 16.46
N ALA A 73 -4.07 -9.35 16.00
CA ALA A 73 -5.00 -8.29 16.40
C ALA A 73 -6.44 -8.63 15.98
N ARG A 74 -6.65 -9.18 14.78
CA ARG A 74 -7.97 -9.68 14.36
C ARG A 74 -8.48 -10.80 15.24
N ALA A 75 -7.65 -11.79 15.53
CA ALA A 75 -8.03 -12.88 16.42
C ALA A 75 -8.48 -12.32 17.77
N ARG A 76 -7.68 -11.43 18.38
CA ARG A 76 -7.99 -10.77 19.66
C ARG A 76 -9.29 -9.95 19.65
N LEU A 77 -9.67 -9.38 18.51
CA LEU A 77 -10.93 -8.65 18.32
C LEU A 77 -12.16 -9.58 18.27
N LEU A 78 -12.00 -10.76 17.65
CA LEU A 78 -13.08 -11.73 17.41
C LEU A 78 -13.26 -12.74 18.56
N LEU A 79 -12.33 -12.83 19.51
CA LEU A 79 -12.44 -13.73 20.67
C LEU A 79 -13.67 -13.39 21.54
N GLY A 80 -14.58 -14.35 21.67
CA GLY A 80 -15.77 -14.28 22.52
C GLY A 80 -15.52 -14.54 24.02
N GLY A 81 -14.30 -14.91 24.41
CA GLY A 81 -13.87 -15.34 25.75
C GLY A 81 -12.43 -15.85 25.70
N GLU A 82 -11.89 -16.38 26.81
CA GLU A 82 -10.51 -16.91 26.88
C GLU A 82 -10.26 -17.92 25.73
N GLY A 83 -9.51 -17.46 24.74
CA GLY A 83 -9.05 -18.27 23.62
C GLY A 83 -7.68 -18.85 23.93
N ALA A 84 -7.44 -20.05 23.41
CA ALA A 84 -6.22 -20.82 23.55
C ALA A 84 -4.94 -19.97 23.40
N ALA A 85 -3.95 -20.25 24.26
CA ALA A 85 -2.62 -19.65 24.32
C ALA A 85 -2.48 -18.27 25.03
N GLY A 86 -3.19 -18.05 26.15
CA GLY A 86 -2.86 -16.95 27.09
C GLY A 86 -3.03 -15.53 26.54
N THR A 87 -3.67 -15.36 25.38
CA THR A 87 -3.84 -14.08 24.71
C THR A 87 -5.09 -13.37 25.23
N ALA A 88 -4.91 -12.31 26.03
CA ALA A 88 -6.02 -11.58 26.65
C ALA A 88 -6.93 -10.89 25.61
N ARG A 89 -8.25 -11.01 25.82
CA ARG A 89 -9.29 -10.34 25.02
C ARG A 89 -9.18 -8.81 25.10
N LEU A 90 -9.45 -8.15 23.97
CA LEU A 90 -9.55 -6.69 23.91
C LEU A 90 -10.80 -6.19 24.65
N ALA A 91 -10.61 -5.24 25.55
CA ALA A 91 -11.68 -4.53 26.23
C ALA A 91 -12.24 -3.38 25.36
N ALA A 92 -11.39 -2.78 24.52
CA ALA A 92 -11.77 -1.70 23.63
C ALA A 92 -10.93 -1.69 22.34
N VAL A 93 -11.59 -1.30 21.25
CA VAL A 93 -10.96 -0.83 20.01
C VAL A 93 -11.27 0.65 19.84
N VAL A 94 -10.23 1.46 19.69
CA VAL A 94 -10.32 2.91 19.62
C VAL A 94 -9.94 3.34 18.22
N VAL A 95 -10.87 3.98 17.52
CA VAL A 95 -10.66 4.57 16.19
C VAL A 95 -10.39 6.06 16.37
N LEU A 96 -9.40 6.58 15.67
CA LEU A 96 -9.10 8.01 15.64
C LEU A 96 -8.79 8.48 14.23
N ASP A 97 -9.05 9.76 13.96
CA ASP A 97 -8.64 10.47 12.76
C ASP A 97 -7.77 11.69 13.13
N GLN A 98 -7.68 12.69 12.27
CA GLN A 98 -6.86 13.87 12.51
C GLN A 98 -7.40 14.70 13.68
N ASP A 99 -8.65 15.15 13.60
CA ASP A 99 -9.18 16.23 14.45
C ASP A 99 -10.71 16.18 14.67
N THR A 100 -11.41 15.12 14.22
CA THR A 100 -12.88 15.12 14.30
C THR A 100 -13.36 15.07 15.74
N GLY A 101 -14.19 16.04 16.13
CA GLY A 101 -14.72 16.16 17.50
C GLY A 101 -15.68 15.03 17.92
N HIS A 102 -16.39 14.41 16.97
CA HIS A 102 -17.36 13.35 17.26
C HIS A 102 -17.59 12.44 16.05
N TRP A 103 -17.74 11.13 16.26
CA TRP A 103 -17.87 10.15 15.18
C TRP A 103 -19.06 10.41 14.24
N GLN A 104 -20.17 10.97 14.76
CA GLN A 104 -21.34 11.34 13.95
C GLN A 104 -21.06 12.46 12.94
N LYS A 105 -19.94 13.18 13.07
CA LYS A 105 -19.52 14.24 12.15
C LYS A 105 -18.55 13.74 11.08
N LEU A 106 -18.19 12.46 11.09
CA LEU A 106 -17.31 11.87 10.08
C LEU A 106 -17.96 11.89 8.70
N LYS A 107 -17.17 12.16 7.67
CA LYS A 107 -17.62 12.01 6.28
C LYS A 107 -17.91 10.54 5.99
N LYS A 108 -18.98 10.27 5.24
CA LYS A 108 -19.43 8.90 4.92
C LYS A 108 -18.35 8.04 4.25
N ASP A 109 -17.50 8.68 3.45
CA ASP A 109 -16.40 8.08 2.69
C ASP A 109 -15.03 8.20 3.39
N SER A 110 -14.98 8.73 4.62
CA SER A 110 -13.74 8.79 5.37
C SER A 110 -13.27 7.40 5.80
N THR A 111 -11.95 7.21 5.87
CA THR A 111 -11.34 5.97 6.38
C THR A 111 -11.90 5.60 7.76
N ALA A 112 -11.99 6.56 8.68
CA ALA A 112 -12.53 6.32 10.01
C ALA A 112 -13.98 5.82 10.00
N GLN A 113 -14.84 6.38 9.15
CA GLN A 113 -16.22 5.92 9.04
C GLN A 113 -16.31 4.50 8.48
N ILE A 114 -15.50 4.18 7.48
CA ILE A 114 -15.43 2.85 6.87
C ILE A 114 -14.95 1.82 7.90
N VAL A 115 -13.91 2.17 8.68
CA VAL A 115 -13.40 1.34 9.77
C VAL A 115 -14.46 1.10 10.84
N LEU A 116 -15.20 2.15 11.26
CA LEU A 116 -16.29 1.99 12.22
C LEU A 116 -17.37 1.04 11.69
N ASN A 117 -17.80 1.21 10.45
CA ASN A 117 -18.80 0.32 9.84
C ASN A 117 -18.32 -1.13 9.80
N ALA A 118 -17.08 -1.37 9.38
CA ALA A 118 -16.50 -2.71 9.35
C ALA A 118 -16.44 -3.37 10.73
N LEU A 119 -16.05 -2.61 11.77
CA LEU A 119 -16.01 -3.10 13.15
C LEU A 119 -17.42 -3.42 13.67
N LEU A 120 -18.40 -2.54 13.43
CA LEU A 120 -19.79 -2.77 13.86
C LEU A 120 -20.42 -4.00 13.19
N SER A 121 -20.07 -4.28 11.93
CA SER A 121 -20.59 -5.43 11.19
C SER A 121 -19.88 -6.75 11.51
N SER A 122 -18.65 -6.70 12.00
CA SER A 122 -17.81 -7.91 12.15
C SER A 122 -17.63 -8.37 13.60
N LEU A 123 -17.88 -7.51 14.59
CA LEU A 123 -17.64 -7.83 16.00
C LEU A 123 -18.91 -8.30 16.71
N PRO A 124 -18.80 -9.27 17.64
CA PRO A 124 -19.94 -9.76 18.40
C PRO A 124 -20.46 -8.71 19.40
N GLU A 125 -21.79 -8.66 19.59
CA GLU A 125 -22.47 -7.63 20.41
C GLU A 125 -22.02 -7.56 21.87
N ALA A 126 -21.64 -8.69 22.48
CA ALA A 126 -21.21 -8.79 23.89
C ALA A 126 -19.68 -8.82 24.04
N GLY A 127 -18.98 -8.09 23.18
CA GLY A 127 -17.56 -8.26 22.87
C GLY A 127 -16.64 -7.11 23.29
N THR A 128 -15.99 -6.57 22.27
CA THR A 128 -15.04 -5.46 22.37
C THR A 128 -15.82 -4.15 22.20
N ARG A 129 -15.61 -3.17 23.09
CA ARG A 129 -16.23 -1.85 22.92
C ARG A 129 -15.61 -1.13 21.73
N VAL A 130 -16.43 -0.66 20.80
CA VAL A 130 -15.99 0.23 19.71
C VAL A 130 -16.08 1.67 20.18
N CYS A 131 -14.93 2.34 20.21
CA CYS A 131 -14.78 3.71 20.68
C CYS A 131 -14.23 4.60 19.57
N PHE A 132 -14.65 5.86 19.54
CA PHE A 132 -14.05 6.91 18.71
C PHE A 132 -13.43 8.00 19.59
N LEU A 133 -12.20 8.41 19.28
CA LEU A 133 -11.47 9.44 20.04
C LEU A 133 -11.98 10.84 19.69
N LYS A 134 -12.60 11.53 20.67
CA LYS A 134 -13.06 12.90 20.50
C LYS A 134 -11.88 13.84 20.27
N GLY A 135 -11.95 14.62 19.18
CA GLY A 135 -10.93 15.60 18.81
C GLY A 135 -9.73 15.00 18.07
N GLY A 136 -9.79 13.72 17.71
CA GLY A 136 -8.78 13.04 16.92
C GLY A 136 -7.40 13.00 17.57
N TYR A 137 -6.40 12.72 16.73
CA TYR A 137 -4.99 12.70 17.11
C TYR A 137 -4.50 14.05 17.64
N GLU A 138 -4.88 15.14 16.99
CA GLU A 138 -4.34 16.47 17.26
C GLU A 138 -4.65 16.93 18.68
N THR A 139 -5.91 16.76 19.10
CA THR A 139 -6.34 17.08 20.48
C THR A 139 -5.60 16.20 21.50
N PHE A 140 -5.43 14.91 21.20
CA PHE A 140 -4.74 13.99 22.11
C PHE A 140 -3.26 14.33 22.24
N ASN A 141 -2.57 14.58 21.13
CA ASN A 141 -1.15 14.92 21.10
C ASN A 141 -0.87 16.26 21.81
N SER A 142 -1.76 17.24 21.69
CA SER A 142 -1.65 18.52 22.40
C SER A 142 -1.74 18.35 23.92
N GLN A 143 -2.63 17.46 24.39
CA GLN A 143 -2.83 17.23 25.83
C GLN A 143 -1.82 16.24 26.44
N TYR A 144 -1.38 15.24 25.67
CA TYR A 144 -0.55 14.13 26.15
C TYR A 144 0.57 13.75 25.16
N PRO A 145 1.49 14.67 24.84
CA PRO A 145 2.55 14.42 23.86
C PRO A 145 3.48 13.27 24.29
N GLU A 146 3.57 12.96 25.58
CA GLU A 146 4.39 11.86 26.10
C GLU A 146 3.87 10.46 25.70
N CYS A 147 2.59 10.38 25.31
CA CYS A 147 1.95 9.17 24.85
C CYS A 147 2.10 8.96 23.32
N CYS A 148 2.66 9.95 22.63
CA CYS A 148 2.90 9.94 21.20
C CYS A 148 4.37 9.63 20.89
N MET A 149 4.59 9.00 19.74
CA MET A 149 5.90 8.77 19.16
C MET A 149 6.05 9.75 18.00
N ASN A 150 6.96 10.70 18.11
CA ASN A 150 7.32 11.57 16.99
C ASN A 150 8.24 10.79 16.05
N GLY A 151 7.90 10.75 14.77
CA GLY A 151 8.86 10.46 13.73
C GLY A 151 9.94 11.53 13.78
N LYS A 152 11.21 11.13 13.88
CA LYS A 152 12.33 12.08 13.80
C LYS A 152 12.32 12.77 12.44
N LEU A 153 11.68 13.93 12.34
CA LEU A 153 12.15 14.98 11.44
C LEU A 153 13.34 15.64 12.13
N ILE A 154 14.52 15.51 11.53
CA ILE A 154 15.69 16.28 11.91
C ILE A 154 15.39 17.74 11.57
N SER A 155 15.14 18.58 12.57
CA SER A 155 15.24 20.04 12.42
C SER A 155 16.71 20.45 12.60
N PRO A 156 17.26 21.33 11.74
CA PRO A 156 18.69 21.63 11.71
C PRO A 156 19.15 22.74 12.68
N GLU A 157 18.57 22.86 13.88
CA GLU A 157 18.84 24.04 14.74
C GLU A 157 19.20 23.76 16.21
N ARG A 158 19.53 22.52 16.59
CA ARG A 158 20.06 22.27 17.95
C ARG A 158 21.26 21.33 17.91
N MET A 159 22.37 21.85 17.41
CA MET A 159 23.69 21.23 17.54
C MET A 159 24.68 22.28 18.01
N GLU A 160 24.59 22.70 19.28
CA GLU A 160 25.70 23.43 19.91
C GLU A 160 25.72 23.44 21.45
N ALA A 161 24.73 22.88 22.15
CA ALA A 161 24.65 23.01 23.62
C ALA A 161 24.95 21.74 24.46
N GLU A 162 25.17 20.56 23.87
CA GLU A 162 25.28 19.31 24.66
C GLU A 162 26.60 18.57 24.42
N ARG A 163 27.73 19.28 24.48
CA ARG A 163 29.06 18.63 24.47
C ARG A 163 29.88 18.72 25.74
N ASN A 164 29.43 19.44 26.78
CA ASN A 164 30.24 19.62 27.98
C ASN A 164 29.40 19.59 29.27
N LEU A 165 29.02 18.40 29.74
CA LEU A 165 29.16 18.03 31.15
C LEU A 165 29.09 16.52 31.32
N ALA A 166 30.21 15.92 31.72
CA ALA A 166 30.40 14.50 31.82
C ALA A 166 29.77 13.90 33.10
N SER A 167 29.54 12.58 33.00
CA SER A 167 29.80 11.55 34.02
C SER A 167 28.59 10.93 34.76
N HIS A 168 28.53 9.60 34.60
CA HIS A 168 27.86 8.57 35.40
C HIS A 168 26.33 8.41 35.33
N CYS A 169 25.86 7.65 34.34
CA CYS A 169 25.37 6.27 34.57
C CYS A 169 25.17 5.56 33.21
N GLU A 170 25.66 4.33 33.11
CA GLU A 170 25.69 3.53 31.89
C GLU A 170 24.33 2.93 31.49
N LYS A 171 24.22 2.73 30.16
CA LYS A 171 23.54 1.64 29.42
C LYS A 171 22.07 1.81 28.99
N GLN A 172 21.95 1.81 27.65
CA GLN A 172 20.81 1.51 26.76
C GLN A 172 20.03 2.69 26.18
N SER A 173 20.65 3.43 25.26
CA SER A 173 19.93 4.23 24.25
C SER A 173 20.15 3.58 22.87
N ALA A 174 19.17 2.80 22.42
CA ALA A 174 19.20 2.16 21.11
C ALA A 174 18.67 3.11 20.03
N ASN A 175 19.53 3.42 19.04
CA ASN A 175 19.23 4.10 17.78
C ASN A 175 17.93 3.59 17.11
N HIS A 176 16.80 4.26 17.31
CA HIS A 176 15.56 3.93 16.60
C HIS A 176 15.62 4.43 15.15
N LYS A 177 15.88 3.51 14.22
CA LYS A 177 15.74 3.71 12.77
C LYS A 177 14.25 3.83 12.42
N PRO A 178 13.86 4.62 11.39
CA PRO A 178 12.47 4.68 10.95
C PRO A 178 11.96 3.29 10.52
N ALA A 179 10.65 3.04 10.63
CA ALA A 179 10.08 1.71 10.40
C ALA A 179 10.43 1.09 9.04
N TYR A 180 10.62 1.93 8.01
CA TYR A 180 11.00 1.47 6.67
C TYR A 180 12.48 1.07 6.53
N ASP A 181 13.32 1.43 7.51
CA ASP A 181 14.74 1.06 7.62
C ASP A 181 14.97 -0.06 8.65
N GLN A 182 13.89 -0.65 9.16
CA GLN A 182 13.97 -1.86 9.98
C GLN A 182 14.21 -3.07 9.07
N GLY A 183 15.18 -3.91 9.45
CA GLY A 183 15.63 -5.04 8.63
C GLY A 183 16.66 -4.63 7.57
N GLY A 184 16.75 -5.46 6.52
CA GLY A 184 17.59 -5.22 5.35
C GLY A 184 16.77 -5.06 4.06
N PRO A 185 17.43 -4.95 2.90
CA PRO A 185 16.75 -5.07 1.61
C PRO A 185 15.88 -6.32 1.54
N VAL A 186 14.71 -6.21 0.88
CA VAL A 186 13.83 -7.35 0.66
C VAL A 186 14.09 -7.95 -0.72
N GLU A 187 14.10 -9.28 -0.80
CA GLU A 187 14.20 -10.00 -2.06
C GLU A 187 12.86 -9.99 -2.80
N ILE A 188 12.83 -9.43 -4.01
CA ILE A 188 11.67 -9.48 -4.91
C ILE A 188 11.80 -10.69 -5.84
N LEU A 189 12.97 -10.84 -6.47
CA LEU A 189 13.37 -12.02 -7.24
C LEU A 189 14.80 -12.41 -6.82
N PRO A 190 15.30 -13.61 -7.16
CA PRO A 190 16.64 -14.06 -6.75
C PRO A 190 17.79 -13.09 -7.08
N PHE A 191 17.61 -12.24 -8.08
CA PHE A 191 18.57 -11.22 -8.51
C PHE A 191 18.11 -9.77 -8.26
N LEU A 192 16.89 -9.53 -7.76
CA LEU A 192 16.28 -8.20 -7.63
C LEU A 192 15.86 -7.95 -6.18
N TYR A 193 16.51 -6.98 -5.54
CA TYR A 193 16.22 -6.55 -4.18
C TYR A 193 15.65 -5.13 -4.18
N LEU A 194 14.83 -4.84 -3.17
CA LEU A 194 14.18 -3.54 -2.97
C LEU A 194 14.55 -2.96 -1.60
N GLY A 195 14.90 -1.67 -1.56
CA GLY A 195 15.27 -1.01 -0.32
C GLY A 195 15.16 0.52 -0.31
N SER A 196 15.62 1.11 0.79
CA SER A 196 15.76 2.54 1.04
C SER A 196 17.21 2.98 0.83
N ALA A 197 17.46 4.29 0.87
CA ALA A 197 18.80 4.86 0.81
C ALA A 197 19.66 4.39 2.00
N TYR A 198 19.03 4.18 3.16
CA TYR A 198 19.67 3.59 4.32
C TYR A 198 20.19 2.18 4.00
N HIS A 199 19.37 1.30 3.42
CA HIS A 199 19.81 -0.04 3.06
C HIS A 199 20.96 -0.03 2.05
N ALA A 200 20.93 0.88 1.07
CA ALA A 200 22.01 1.06 0.11
C ALA A 200 23.32 1.56 0.77
N SER A 201 23.23 2.32 1.87
CA SER A 201 24.40 2.80 2.62
C SER A 201 25.10 1.74 3.48
N LYS A 202 24.52 0.54 3.61
CA LYS A 202 25.06 -0.52 4.48
C LYS A 202 25.82 -1.56 3.69
N CYS A 203 27.14 -1.37 3.61
CA CYS A 203 28.07 -2.32 2.96
C CYS A 203 27.89 -3.76 3.44
N GLU A 204 27.64 -3.97 4.75
CA GLU A 204 27.37 -5.31 5.30
C GLU A 204 26.13 -5.98 4.67
N PHE A 205 25.03 -5.24 4.48
CA PHE A 205 23.85 -5.79 3.83
C PHE A 205 24.12 -6.11 2.36
N LEU A 206 24.82 -5.22 1.65
CA LEU A 206 25.15 -5.42 0.24
C LEU A 206 26.07 -6.64 0.06
N ALA A 207 27.10 -6.78 0.90
CA ALA A 207 28.03 -7.91 0.87
C ALA A 207 27.32 -9.24 1.19
N ASN A 208 26.54 -9.30 2.28
CA ASN A 208 25.85 -10.53 2.69
C ASN A 208 24.83 -11.01 1.63
N LEU A 209 24.15 -10.07 0.97
CA LEU A 209 23.20 -10.38 -0.10
C LEU A 209 23.88 -10.62 -1.45
N HIS A 210 25.19 -10.41 -1.55
CA HIS A 210 25.99 -10.49 -2.78
C HIS A 210 25.49 -9.52 -3.86
N ILE A 211 25.16 -8.28 -3.46
CA ILE A 211 24.75 -7.22 -4.39
C ILE A 211 25.95 -6.78 -5.22
N THR A 212 25.78 -6.79 -6.54
CA THR A 212 26.80 -6.38 -7.52
C THR A 212 26.44 -5.06 -8.20
N ALA A 213 25.18 -4.62 -8.11
CA ALA A 213 24.69 -3.42 -8.76
C ALA A 213 23.68 -2.65 -7.91
N LEU A 214 23.63 -1.33 -8.11
CA LEU A 214 22.72 -0.43 -7.42
C LEU A 214 21.97 0.44 -8.45
N LEU A 215 20.65 0.50 -8.35
CA LEU A 215 19.81 1.45 -9.08
C LEU A 215 19.18 2.43 -8.10
N ASN A 216 19.66 3.66 -8.11
CA ASN A 216 19.15 4.75 -7.29
C ASN A 216 18.11 5.55 -8.06
N VAL A 217 16.88 5.59 -7.55
CA VAL A 217 15.73 6.32 -8.14
C VAL A 217 15.35 7.52 -7.28
N SER A 218 16.32 8.15 -6.61
CA SER A 218 16.12 9.32 -5.75
C SER A 218 16.77 10.58 -6.34
N ARG A 219 16.46 11.76 -5.78
CA ARG A 219 17.03 13.03 -6.25
C ARG A 219 18.51 13.20 -5.90
N LYS A 220 19.02 12.47 -4.91
CA LYS A 220 20.40 12.60 -4.45
C LYS A 220 21.22 11.46 -5.02
N SER A 221 22.24 11.80 -5.80
CA SER A 221 23.27 10.82 -6.17
C SER A 221 24.13 10.50 -4.94
N SER A 222 24.77 9.34 -4.96
CA SER A 222 25.83 9.01 -4.01
C SER A 222 27.04 8.58 -4.82
N GLU A 223 28.04 9.43 -4.88
CA GLU A 223 29.24 9.22 -5.70
C GLU A 223 30.10 8.08 -5.17
N SER A 224 30.09 7.86 -3.85
CA SER A 224 30.85 6.81 -3.16
C SER A 224 30.54 5.38 -3.62
N PHE A 225 29.41 5.15 -4.30
CA PHE A 225 29.04 3.83 -4.79
C PHE A 225 29.59 3.50 -6.18
N LYS A 226 29.98 4.51 -6.96
CA LYS A 226 30.42 4.32 -8.36
C LYS A 226 31.71 3.50 -8.46
N ASP A 227 32.54 3.54 -7.43
CA ASP A 227 33.83 2.86 -7.41
C ASP A 227 33.73 1.39 -6.96
N GLN A 228 32.59 0.98 -6.40
CA GLN A 228 32.43 -0.33 -5.75
C GLN A 228 31.35 -1.21 -6.39
N TYR A 229 30.34 -0.60 -7.04
CA TYR A 229 29.20 -1.31 -7.61
C TYR A 229 28.94 -0.84 -9.03
N CYS A 230 28.33 -1.72 -9.84
CA CYS A 230 27.70 -1.27 -11.08
C CYS A 230 26.52 -0.35 -10.71
N TYR A 231 26.74 0.96 -10.77
CA TYR A 231 25.83 1.97 -10.23
C TYR A 231 25.12 2.73 -11.35
N LYS A 232 23.79 2.79 -11.27
CA LYS A 232 22.95 3.64 -12.14
C LYS A 232 22.08 4.55 -11.30
N TRP A 233 21.93 5.79 -11.76
CA TRP A 233 21.14 6.81 -11.09
C TRP A 233 20.11 7.41 -12.05
N ILE A 234 18.84 7.34 -11.65
CA ILE A 234 17.70 7.92 -12.37
C ILE A 234 17.04 8.95 -11.43
N PRO A 235 17.31 10.25 -11.60
CA PRO A 235 16.85 11.27 -10.67
C PRO A 235 15.35 11.54 -10.82
N VAL A 236 14.55 10.98 -9.91
CA VAL A 236 13.10 11.19 -9.89
C VAL A 236 12.64 11.72 -8.53
N GLU A 237 11.83 12.79 -8.55
CA GLU A 237 11.16 13.32 -7.36
C GLU A 237 9.95 12.46 -6.99
N ASP A 238 9.68 12.32 -5.69
CA ASP A 238 8.50 11.59 -5.21
C ASP A 238 7.23 12.46 -5.25
N SER A 239 6.92 12.98 -6.43
CA SER A 239 5.75 13.82 -6.67
C SER A 239 4.83 13.14 -7.68
N HIS A 240 3.53 13.37 -7.53
CA HIS A 240 2.53 12.93 -8.50
C HIS A 240 2.65 13.65 -9.86
N THR A 241 3.36 14.78 -9.90
CA THR A 241 3.67 15.53 -11.13
C THR A 241 4.93 15.05 -11.84
N ALA A 242 5.74 14.20 -11.20
CA ALA A 242 6.96 13.68 -11.80
C ALA A 242 6.63 12.56 -12.79
N ASP A 243 7.29 12.54 -13.95
CA ASP A 243 7.22 11.44 -14.90
C ASP A 243 8.29 10.40 -14.56
N ILE A 244 7.86 9.26 -14.01
CA ILE A 244 8.72 8.10 -13.75
C ILE A 244 8.58 7.06 -14.87
N SER A 245 7.47 7.07 -15.61
CA SER A 245 7.17 6.10 -16.68
C SER A 245 8.14 6.15 -17.84
N SER A 246 8.59 7.34 -18.25
CA SER A 246 9.58 7.49 -19.32
C SER A 246 10.92 6.80 -19.01
N HIS A 247 11.21 6.54 -17.73
CA HIS A 247 12.41 5.85 -17.27
C HIS A 247 12.24 4.35 -17.08
N PHE A 248 11.04 3.79 -17.29
CA PHE A 248 10.80 2.36 -17.05
C PHE A 248 11.68 1.48 -17.91
N GLN A 249 11.75 1.74 -19.22
CA GLN A 249 12.56 0.91 -20.12
C GLN A 249 14.05 0.96 -19.75
N GLU A 250 14.57 2.16 -19.48
CA GLU A 250 15.96 2.36 -19.04
C GLU A 250 16.30 1.60 -17.75
N ALA A 251 15.39 1.61 -16.77
CA ALA A 251 15.55 0.89 -15.51
C ALA A 251 15.45 -0.63 -15.71
N ILE A 252 14.48 -1.08 -16.51
CA ILE A 252 14.26 -2.48 -16.83
C ILE A 252 15.48 -3.08 -17.52
N ASP A 253 16.04 -2.40 -18.51
CA ASP A 253 17.22 -2.85 -19.24
C ASP A 253 18.44 -2.98 -18.33
N PHE A 254 18.58 -2.07 -17.36
CA PHE A 254 19.65 -2.14 -16.37
C PHE A 254 19.48 -3.33 -15.41
N ILE A 255 18.26 -3.57 -14.92
CA ILE A 255 17.96 -4.76 -14.09
C ILE A 255 18.22 -6.04 -14.90
N ASP A 256 17.79 -6.08 -16.16
CA ASP A 256 17.99 -7.23 -17.04
C ASP A 256 19.46 -7.47 -17.40
N TYR A 257 20.26 -6.41 -17.55
CA TYR A 257 21.71 -6.51 -17.71
C TYR A 257 22.33 -7.24 -16.52
N VAL A 258 22.02 -6.82 -15.28
CA VAL A 258 22.55 -7.45 -14.06
C VAL A 258 22.08 -8.90 -13.93
N ARG A 259 20.81 -9.19 -14.28
CA ARG A 259 20.30 -10.56 -14.33
C ARG A 259 21.11 -11.44 -15.28
N ARG A 260 21.38 -10.97 -16.50
CA ARG A 260 22.09 -11.73 -17.54
C ARG A 260 23.55 -11.98 -17.20
N THR A 261 24.18 -11.08 -16.45
CA THR A 261 25.56 -11.26 -15.96
C THR A 261 25.64 -12.10 -14.69
N GLY A 262 24.51 -12.63 -14.19
CA GLY A 262 24.47 -13.47 -12.99
C GLY A 262 24.64 -12.68 -11.67
N GLY A 263 24.54 -11.36 -11.72
CA GLY A 263 24.65 -10.49 -10.56
C GLY A 263 23.34 -10.32 -9.80
N LYS A 264 23.39 -9.52 -8.73
CA LYS A 264 22.21 -9.12 -7.96
C LYS A 264 22.16 -7.60 -7.84
N ILE A 265 20.98 -7.03 -8.06
CA ILE A 265 20.74 -5.60 -8.04
C ILE A 265 19.87 -5.20 -6.85
N LEU A 266 20.23 -4.09 -6.19
CA LEU A 266 19.35 -3.39 -5.27
C LEU A 266 18.78 -2.14 -5.96
N VAL A 267 17.46 -2.12 -6.13
CA VAL A 267 16.71 -0.93 -6.55
C VAL A 267 16.26 -0.19 -5.29
N HIS A 268 16.69 1.06 -5.15
CA HIS A 268 16.36 1.87 -3.98
C HIS A 268 15.95 3.30 -4.35
N CYS A 269 15.23 3.93 -3.43
CA CYS A 269 14.99 5.38 -3.46
C CYS A 269 15.29 5.94 -2.08
N GLU A 270 14.64 7.02 -1.64
CA GLU A 270 14.85 7.56 -0.28
C GLU A 270 14.34 6.57 0.77
N ALA A 271 13.02 6.32 0.83
CA ALA A 271 12.38 5.50 1.85
C ALA A 271 12.09 4.05 1.40
N GLY A 272 12.24 3.74 0.12
CA GLY A 272 11.84 2.43 -0.43
C GLY A 272 10.33 2.18 -0.36
N ILE A 273 9.51 3.24 -0.51
CA ILE A 273 8.05 3.19 -0.36
C ILE A 273 7.32 3.46 -1.69
N SER A 274 7.77 4.43 -2.48
CA SER A 274 7.06 4.88 -3.69
C SER A 274 7.87 4.65 -4.97
N ARG A 275 8.93 5.42 -5.22
CA ARG A 275 9.74 5.34 -6.48
C ARG A 275 10.34 3.97 -6.79
N SER A 276 11.14 3.39 -5.88
CA SER A 276 11.79 2.09 -6.16
C SER A 276 10.80 0.93 -6.28
N PRO A 277 9.71 0.84 -5.47
CA PRO A 277 8.65 -0.14 -5.73
C PRO A 277 7.97 0.05 -7.07
N THR A 278 7.72 1.29 -7.51
CA THR A 278 7.15 1.57 -8.85
C THR A 278 8.00 0.97 -9.97
N ILE A 279 9.32 1.16 -9.93
CA ILE A 279 10.25 0.55 -10.90
C ILE A 279 10.17 -0.99 -10.84
N CYS A 280 10.12 -1.57 -9.63
CA CYS A 280 10.01 -3.02 -9.47
C CYS A 280 8.68 -3.56 -10.05
N MET A 281 7.57 -2.84 -9.88
CA MET A 281 6.27 -3.21 -10.47
C MET A 281 6.35 -3.19 -12.00
N ALA A 282 6.87 -2.10 -12.57
CA ALA A 282 7.06 -1.99 -14.03
C ALA A 282 7.91 -3.16 -14.58
N TYR A 283 8.98 -3.53 -13.88
CA TYR A 283 9.83 -4.66 -14.23
C TYR A 283 9.07 -5.99 -14.22
N LEU A 284 8.30 -6.26 -13.16
CA LEU A 284 7.52 -7.49 -13.04
C LEU A 284 6.45 -7.58 -14.13
N MET A 285 5.74 -6.49 -14.42
CA MET A 285 4.74 -6.49 -15.48
C MET A 285 5.38 -6.76 -16.86
N LYS A 286 6.50 -6.11 -17.17
CA LYS A 286 7.18 -6.26 -18.47
C LYS A 286 7.74 -7.67 -18.68
N THR A 287 8.42 -8.22 -17.67
CA THR A 287 9.23 -9.46 -17.80
C THR A 287 8.50 -10.72 -17.36
N LYS A 288 7.60 -10.63 -16.38
CA LYS A 288 6.80 -11.76 -15.87
C LYS A 288 5.36 -11.74 -16.35
N LYS A 289 4.97 -10.73 -17.14
CA LYS A 289 3.61 -10.57 -17.68
C LYS A 289 2.53 -10.51 -16.59
N LEU A 290 2.92 -10.08 -15.39
CA LEU A 290 1.97 -9.82 -14.32
C LEU A 290 1.14 -8.59 -14.66
N ARG A 291 -0.11 -8.60 -14.25
CA ARG A 291 -0.92 -7.39 -14.16
C ARG A 291 -0.42 -6.48 -13.04
N LEU A 292 -0.82 -5.22 -13.07
CA LEU A 292 -0.42 -4.23 -12.06
C LEU A 292 -0.87 -4.63 -10.65
N ASP A 293 -2.09 -5.14 -10.50
CA ASP A 293 -2.61 -5.59 -9.20
C ASP A 293 -1.80 -6.78 -8.66
N GLU A 294 -1.47 -7.73 -9.52
CA GLU A 294 -0.63 -8.88 -9.17
C GLU A 294 0.80 -8.45 -8.79
N ALA A 295 1.41 -7.56 -9.58
CA ALA A 295 2.75 -7.03 -9.30
C ALA A 295 2.78 -6.22 -8.01
N PHE A 296 1.73 -5.44 -7.73
CA PHE A 296 1.57 -4.69 -6.50
C PHE A 296 1.51 -5.63 -5.29
N ASP A 297 0.62 -6.61 -5.32
CA ASP A 297 0.44 -7.57 -4.22
C ASP A 297 1.69 -8.41 -4.01
N TYR A 298 2.36 -8.82 -5.09
CA TYR A 298 3.61 -9.58 -5.05
C TYR A 298 4.71 -8.86 -4.25
N ILE A 299 4.88 -7.55 -4.47
CA ILE A 299 5.86 -6.74 -3.74
C ILE A 299 5.32 -6.42 -2.34
N LYS A 300 4.02 -6.16 -2.19
CA LYS A 300 3.39 -5.80 -0.90
C LYS A 300 3.55 -6.90 0.14
N GLN A 301 3.46 -8.16 -0.27
CA GLN A 301 3.69 -9.33 0.59
C GLN A 301 5.12 -9.39 1.15
N ARG A 302 6.11 -8.88 0.38
CA ARG A 302 7.53 -8.87 0.77
C ARG A 302 7.92 -7.59 1.53
N ARG A 303 7.29 -6.46 1.19
CA ARG A 303 7.47 -5.17 1.85
C ARG A 303 6.12 -4.49 2.03
N SER A 304 5.53 -4.70 3.20
CA SER A 304 4.19 -4.22 3.54
C SER A 304 4.05 -2.69 3.52
N LEU A 305 5.15 -1.95 3.57
CA LEU A 305 5.16 -0.48 3.59
C LEU A 305 5.08 0.17 2.20
N ILE A 306 5.16 -0.59 1.10
CA ILE A 306 5.08 0.03 -0.23
C ILE A 306 3.76 0.76 -0.42
N SER A 307 3.85 1.93 -1.03
CA SER A 307 2.74 2.82 -1.35
C SER A 307 3.21 3.84 -2.39
N PRO A 308 3.29 3.48 -3.69
CA PRO A 308 3.48 4.43 -4.77
C PRO A 308 2.53 5.61 -4.63
N ASN A 309 3.00 6.83 -4.93
CA ASN A 309 2.12 7.98 -4.99
C ASN A 309 1.07 7.79 -6.11
N PHE A 310 -0.04 8.53 -6.02
CA PHE A 310 -1.17 8.35 -6.93
C PHE A 310 -0.83 8.66 -8.41
N GLY A 311 0.10 9.58 -8.67
CA GLY A 311 0.57 9.89 -10.02
C GLY A 311 1.33 8.71 -10.62
N PHE A 312 2.22 8.09 -9.85
CA PHE A 312 2.93 6.88 -10.28
C PHE A 312 2.01 5.69 -10.47
N MET A 313 0.97 5.55 -9.64
CA MET A 313 -0.05 4.51 -9.84
C MET A 313 -0.79 4.71 -11.18
N GLY A 314 -1.13 5.97 -11.52
CA GLY A 314 -1.71 6.31 -12.82
C GLY A 314 -0.78 5.98 -14.00
N GLN A 315 0.51 6.31 -13.87
CA GLN A 315 1.53 5.97 -14.87
C GLN A 315 1.73 4.46 -15.03
N LEU A 316 1.66 3.68 -13.95
CA LEU A 316 1.73 2.23 -14.00
C LEU A 316 0.52 1.60 -14.70
N LEU A 317 -0.70 2.13 -14.47
CA LEU A 317 -1.92 1.70 -15.18
C LEU A 317 -1.83 1.96 -16.68
N GLN A 318 -1.28 3.12 -17.05
CA GLN A 318 -1.04 3.46 -18.45
C GLN A 318 0.02 2.53 -19.06
N TYR A 319 1.10 2.24 -18.33
CA TYR A 319 2.13 1.32 -18.80
C TYR A 319 1.62 -0.12 -18.95
N GLU A 320 0.77 -0.59 -18.03
CA GLU A 320 0.12 -1.91 -18.12
C GLU A 320 -0.67 -2.06 -19.42
N SER A 321 -1.47 -1.04 -19.78
CA SER A 321 -2.27 -1.08 -21.01
C SER A 321 -1.38 -1.12 -22.25
N GLU A 322 -0.28 -0.36 -22.28
CA GLU A 322 0.69 -0.35 -23.40
C GLU A 322 1.38 -1.71 -23.61
N ILE A 323 1.85 -2.36 -22.54
CA ILE A 323 2.64 -3.58 -22.65
C ILE A 323 1.80 -4.87 -22.77
N LEU A 324 0.54 -4.86 -22.32
CA LEU A 324 -0.34 -6.03 -22.39
C LEU A 324 -1.25 -6.00 -23.64
N SER A 325 -1.61 -4.82 -24.16
CA SER A 325 -2.35 -4.72 -25.44
C SER A 325 -1.49 -5.01 -26.68
N SER A 326 -0.16 -4.89 -26.54
CA SER A 326 0.80 -5.11 -27.64
C SER A 326 1.12 -6.60 -27.91
N THR A 327 0.37 -7.54 -27.35
CA THR A 327 0.50 -8.97 -27.69
C THR A 327 -0.47 -9.28 -28.83
N PRO A 328 0.01 -9.57 -30.07
CA PRO A 328 -0.90 -9.85 -31.17
C PRO A 328 -1.66 -11.14 -30.87
N SER A 329 -2.97 -11.02 -30.70
CA SER A 329 -3.88 -12.17 -30.72
C SER A 329 -3.82 -12.81 -32.11
N PRO A 330 -3.73 -14.15 -32.24
CA PRO A 330 -3.91 -14.80 -33.53
C PRO A 330 -5.30 -14.46 -34.09
N PRO A 331 -5.48 -14.45 -35.43
CA PRO A 331 -6.75 -14.06 -36.03
C PRO A 331 -7.87 -15.00 -35.55
N VAL A 332 -8.92 -14.41 -34.99
CA VAL A 332 -10.10 -15.12 -34.51
C VAL A 332 -10.81 -15.72 -35.73
N THR A 333 -10.55 -17.00 -36.00
CA THR A 333 -11.39 -17.78 -36.91
C THR A 333 -12.62 -18.20 -36.13
N SER A 334 -13.78 -17.68 -36.54
CA SER A 334 -15.09 -18.13 -36.08
C SER A 334 -15.25 -19.61 -36.43
N CYS A 335 -15.25 -20.49 -35.42
CA CYS A 335 -15.75 -21.84 -35.55
C CYS A 335 -16.23 -22.40 -34.21
N LYS A 336 -17.17 -23.32 -34.35
CA LYS A 336 -18.22 -23.70 -33.40
C LYS A 336 -17.66 -24.44 -32.18
N ARG A 337 -18.47 -24.44 -31.12
CA ARG A 337 -18.28 -25.27 -29.91
C ARG A 337 -18.04 -26.72 -30.31
N GLU A 338 -16.99 -27.30 -29.75
CA GLU A 338 -16.91 -28.72 -29.44
C GLU A 338 -16.03 -28.89 -28.21
N ALA A 339 -16.54 -29.63 -27.24
CA ALA A 339 -15.84 -29.99 -26.02
C ALA A 339 -14.99 -31.24 -26.31
N ALA A 340 -13.69 -31.16 -26.05
CA ALA A 340 -12.86 -32.34 -25.79
C ALA A 340 -11.66 -31.95 -24.92
N SER A 341 -11.51 -32.73 -23.85
CA SER A 341 -10.43 -32.74 -22.87
C SER A 341 -9.08 -33.04 -23.50
N PHE A 342 -8.01 -32.36 -23.06
CA PHE A 342 -6.66 -32.91 -23.16
C PHE A 342 -5.71 -32.39 -22.06
N PHE A 343 -5.05 -33.37 -21.43
CA PHE A 343 -3.86 -33.38 -20.56
C PHE A 343 -3.96 -32.93 -19.09
N ALA A 344 -3.99 -33.95 -18.24
CA ALA A 344 -3.37 -33.98 -16.93
C ALA A 344 -1.88 -34.37 -17.05
N GLU A 345 -1.01 -33.65 -16.36
CA GLU A 345 0.25 -34.09 -15.69
C GLU A 345 0.86 -32.82 -15.05
N GLU A 346 0.54 -32.54 -13.79
CA GLU A 346 1.27 -32.94 -12.58
C GLU A 346 2.28 -31.87 -12.11
N LEU A 347 1.77 -30.91 -11.33
CA LEU A 347 2.53 -30.25 -10.26
C LEU A 347 1.68 -30.37 -9.00
N THR A 348 1.96 -31.40 -8.20
CA THR A 348 1.37 -31.59 -6.88
C THR A 348 1.81 -30.48 -5.94
N LEU A 349 0.91 -29.52 -5.66
CA LEU A 349 1.03 -28.61 -4.51
C LEU A 349 -0.13 -28.87 -3.55
N GLY A 350 0.23 -29.14 -2.29
CA GLY A 350 -0.62 -29.74 -1.27
C GLY A 350 -1.93 -29.00 -0.95
N LYS A 351 -2.92 -29.82 -0.57
CA LYS A 351 -4.26 -29.43 -0.13
C LYS A 351 -4.20 -28.47 1.07
N ASN A 352 -4.69 -27.25 0.86
CA ASN A 352 -5.54 -26.46 1.78
C ASN A 352 -5.91 -25.10 1.13
N PHE A 353 -6.49 -25.14 -0.07
CA PHE A 353 -6.99 -23.95 -0.76
C PHE A 353 -8.52 -24.02 -0.80
N GLU A 354 -9.19 -23.31 0.10
CA GLU A 354 -10.62 -23.02 0.00
C GLU A 354 -10.83 -21.89 -1.01
N GLY A 355 -11.69 -22.17 -1.99
CA GLY A 355 -11.84 -21.40 -3.22
C GLY A 355 -12.37 -19.99 -3.03
N SER A 356 -11.79 -19.05 -3.78
CA SER A 356 -12.32 -17.72 -4.01
C SER A 356 -13.45 -17.79 -5.05
N CYS A 357 -14.70 -17.66 -4.59
CA CYS A 357 -15.85 -17.42 -5.45
C CYS A 357 -16.02 -15.92 -5.70
N PHE A 358 -15.74 -15.45 -6.91
CA PHE A 358 -16.43 -14.28 -7.47
C PHE A 358 -16.80 -14.57 -8.93
N ALA A 359 -18.05 -14.99 -9.10
CA ALA A 359 -18.73 -14.94 -10.39
C ALA A 359 -19.06 -13.47 -10.70
N PHE A 360 -18.72 -13.01 -11.90
CA PHE A 360 -19.17 -11.71 -12.40
C PHE A 360 -20.54 -11.86 -13.07
N PRO A 361 -21.50 -10.96 -12.83
CA PRO A 361 -22.75 -10.96 -13.58
C PRO A 361 -22.47 -10.56 -15.04
N THR A 362 -22.81 -11.45 -15.96
CA THR A 362 -23.05 -11.13 -17.36
C THR A 362 -24.46 -10.53 -17.49
N SER A 363 -24.67 -9.68 -18.49
CA SER A 363 -25.93 -9.04 -18.95
C SER A 363 -26.29 -7.68 -18.34
N VAL A 364 -26.16 -6.61 -19.14
CA VAL A 364 -27.30 -5.99 -19.86
C VAL A 364 -26.80 -5.42 -21.20
N LEU A 365 -27.06 -6.13 -22.30
CA LEU A 365 -27.22 -5.51 -23.62
C LEU A 365 -28.73 -5.40 -23.83
N SER A 366 -29.28 -4.19 -23.73
CA SER A 366 -30.62 -3.89 -24.22
C SER A 366 -30.51 -2.80 -25.26
N SER A 367 -30.85 -3.16 -26.49
CA SER A 367 -30.93 -2.31 -27.68
C SER A 367 -31.95 -1.18 -27.50
N VAL A 368 -31.53 0.06 -27.78
CA VAL A 368 -32.43 1.21 -27.96
C VAL A 368 -32.92 1.23 -29.41
N PRO A 369 -34.23 1.28 -29.71
CA PRO A 369 -34.72 1.44 -31.07
C PRO A 369 -34.67 2.91 -31.49
N ILE A 370 -33.91 3.21 -32.56
CA ILE A 370 -33.95 4.50 -33.24
C ILE A 370 -35.06 4.43 -34.29
N HIS A 371 -36.14 5.17 -34.07
CA HIS A 371 -37.15 5.45 -35.10
C HIS A 371 -36.65 6.58 -36.02
N SER A 372 -36.52 6.27 -37.31
CA SER A 372 -36.22 7.21 -38.38
C SER A 372 -37.53 7.75 -38.99
N PRO A 373 -37.70 9.07 -39.18
CA PRO A 373 -38.69 9.59 -40.10
C PRO A 373 -38.03 10.00 -41.42
N VAL A 374 -38.45 9.34 -42.49
CA VAL A 374 -38.13 9.71 -43.88
C VAL A 374 -38.97 10.93 -44.27
N HIS A 375 -38.33 11.98 -44.77
CA HIS A 375 -38.93 12.88 -45.75
C HIS A 375 -37.96 13.08 -46.91
N GLN A 376 -38.29 12.47 -48.05
CA GLN A 376 -37.71 12.76 -49.35
C GLN A 376 -38.18 14.13 -49.83
N LEU A 377 -37.30 14.99 -50.31
CA LEU A 377 -37.61 15.94 -51.39
C LEU A 377 -36.37 16.21 -52.25
N LYS A 378 -36.65 16.26 -53.56
CA LYS A 378 -35.76 16.20 -54.72
C LYS A 378 -34.90 17.45 -54.90
N LEU A 379 -33.66 17.28 -55.37
CA LEU A 379 -32.95 18.27 -56.17
C LEU A 379 -32.30 17.59 -57.39
N SER A 380 -32.58 18.16 -58.57
CA SER A 380 -32.17 17.74 -59.92
C SER A 380 -30.69 18.04 -60.21
N PRO A 381 -30.08 17.46 -61.27
CA PRO A 381 -28.64 17.49 -61.50
C PRO A 381 -28.21 18.68 -62.36
N MET A 382 -27.05 19.29 -62.08
CA MET A 382 -26.36 20.19 -63.01
C MET A 382 -24.84 20.01 -62.99
N THR A 383 -24.36 19.40 -64.07
CA THR A 383 -23.21 19.75 -64.93
C THR A 383 -21.86 20.16 -64.33
N ALA A 384 -20.85 19.41 -64.76
CA ALA A 384 -19.43 19.73 -64.71
C ALA A 384 -19.06 20.98 -65.52
N SER A 385 -18.03 21.70 -65.06
CA SER A 385 -17.09 22.39 -65.94
C SER A 385 -15.71 22.46 -65.30
N SER A 386 -14.73 22.06 -66.10
CA SER A 386 -13.29 22.16 -65.89
C SER A 386 -12.74 23.21 -66.86
N SER A 387 -11.95 24.16 -66.36
CA SER A 387 -10.92 24.98 -67.04
C SER A 387 -10.62 26.19 -66.13
N CYS A 388 -9.43 26.76 -66.00
CA CYS A 388 -8.15 26.67 -66.70
C CYS A 388 -7.02 26.87 -65.68
#